data_AF-A0A134B9W4-F1
#
_entry.id   AF-A0A134B9W4-F1
#
_cell.length_a   1.000
_cell.length_b   1.000
_cell.length_c   1.000
_cell.angle_alpha   90.00
_cell.angle_beta   90.00
_cell.angle_gamma   90.00
#
_symmetry.space_group_name_H-M   'P 1'
#
loop_
_entity.id
_entity.type
_entity.pdbx_description
1 polymer ?
#
loop_
_entity_poly.entity_id
_entity_poly.type
_entity_poly.pdbx_seq_one_letter_code
_entity_poly.pdbx_strand_id
1 'polypeptide(L)'
;MKKNKIIVAGIGPGSPEDITPAVLQAVQASDVIVGYKYYFRFIKDYVRPDALCIDSGMKAERQRAEEAFRYALEGKTVCVISSGDAGIYGMSPLIYEMMREKGITDQVEVEVLPGISAFQKAAALLGCPIGHDLCIISLSDLMTPWLRIEKRIEAAAAGDFITAIYNPKSQGRYWQIYRLLEIFAQHRSPDTPIGYVRQAGREEQVVKLTTLAEFDPEELDMFTVVIIGNTQSYSFDGHFITPRGYYDEGTLDKDAKIGQAIMIESFRTINSELANPNIPLDHKWALIHSIHTTADFEMEKILYSDPGAVSSIYQAMLDGKFDTIITDVTMVASGIRKGMLERLGLQVKCYLNDPRTKELADLKGITRSQAGIRLAVEEHPNALFAVGNAPTAIIELCDLIRRGKAQPTGMVVAPVGFVQVRESKYMAKVFKDIPKIIVEGRKGGSNLAATLVNSILTLDDAEALRPGRDV
;
A
#
# COMPACT_ATOMS: atom_id res chain seq x y z
N MET A 1 -51.02 23.78 2.47
CA MET A 1 -50.57 24.92 1.64
C MET A 1 -49.43 24.43 0.78
N LYS A 2 -49.35 24.85 -0.50
CA LYS A 2 -48.19 24.56 -1.35
C LYS A 2 -46.98 25.29 -0.74
N LYS A 3 -45.91 24.59 -0.39
CA LYS A 3 -44.69 25.22 0.13
C LYS A 3 -44.05 26.07 -0.97
N ASN A 4 -43.39 27.15 -0.56
CA ASN A 4 -42.56 27.94 -1.46
C ASN A 4 -41.38 27.09 -1.94
N LYS A 5 -40.87 27.29 -3.17
CA LYS A 5 -39.92 26.35 -3.78
C LYS A 5 -38.59 27.01 -4.14
N ILE A 6 -37.50 26.42 -3.66
CA ILE A 6 -36.13 26.70 -4.12
C ILE A 6 -35.57 25.44 -4.76
N ILE A 7 -35.10 25.56 -5.99
CA ILE A 7 -34.40 24.50 -6.73
C ILE A 7 -32.93 24.89 -6.79
N VAL A 8 -32.02 24.08 -6.25
CA VAL A 8 -30.57 24.31 -6.37
C VAL A 8 -30.04 23.39 -7.46
N ALA A 9 -29.59 23.95 -8.58
CA ALA A 9 -29.32 23.21 -9.80
C ALA A 9 -27.84 23.28 -10.22
N GLY A 10 -27.23 22.11 -10.44
CA GLY A 10 -25.91 21.97 -11.05
C GLY A 10 -25.98 22.08 -12.57
N ILE A 11 -25.44 23.15 -13.15
CA ILE A 11 -25.52 23.41 -14.59
C ILE A 11 -24.40 22.72 -15.40
N GLY A 12 -23.69 21.78 -14.80
CA GLY A 12 -22.57 21.12 -15.47
C GLY A 12 -21.32 22.01 -15.59
N PRO A 13 -20.24 21.49 -16.20
CA PRO A 13 -18.95 22.16 -16.26
C PRO A 13 -18.96 23.35 -17.22
N GLY A 14 -19.83 23.38 -18.24
CA GLY A 14 -20.04 24.55 -19.10
C GLY A 14 -20.51 24.28 -20.52
N SER A 15 -20.47 23.02 -21.00
CA SER A 15 -21.08 22.66 -22.28
C SER A 15 -22.60 22.57 -22.15
N PRO A 16 -23.38 23.03 -23.13
CA PRO A 16 -24.83 22.81 -23.18
C PRO A 16 -25.22 21.32 -23.12
N GLU A 17 -24.39 20.43 -23.69
CA GLU A 17 -24.61 18.98 -23.70
C GLU A 17 -24.45 18.35 -22.32
N ASP A 18 -23.71 19.01 -21.42
CA ASP A 18 -23.47 18.52 -20.07
C ASP A 18 -24.55 18.99 -19.07
N ILE A 19 -25.53 19.79 -19.53
CA ILE A 19 -26.67 20.22 -18.71
C ILE A 19 -27.75 19.13 -18.74
N THR A 20 -28.15 18.65 -17.57
CA THR A 20 -29.17 17.60 -17.51
C THR A 20 -30.55 18.13 -17.92
N PRO A 21 -31.42 17.30 -18.51
CA PRO A 21 -32.79 17.72 -18.86
C PRO A 21 -33.59 18.26 -17.67
N ALA A 22 -33.38 17.70 -16.47
CA ALA A 22 -34.03 18.16 -15.25
C ALA A 22 -33.62 19.60 -14.87
N VAL A 23 -32.32 19.93 -15.01
CA VAL A 23 -31.83 21.29 -14.76
C VAL A 23 -32.38 22.28 -15.79
N LEU A 24 -32.40 21.90 -17.08
CA LEU A 24 -33.00 22.75 -18.12
C LEU A 24 -34.47 23.05 -17.84
N GLN A 25 -35.25 22.02 -17.48
CA GLN A 25 -36.66 22.19 -17.12
C GLN A 25 -36.83 23.10 -15.90
N ALA A 26 -35.98 22.96 -14.88
CA ALA A 26 -36.03 23.82 -13.69
C ALA A 26 -35.75 25.29 -14.05
N VAL A 27 -34.71 25.55 -14.84
CA VAL A 27 -34.36 26.90 -15.31
C VAL A 27 -35.52 27.52 -16.11
N GLN A 28 -36.15 26.75 -17.01
CA GLN A 28 -37.27 27.21 -17.84
C GLN A 28 -38.55 27.48 -17.02
N ALA A 29 -38.77 26.72 -15.95
CA ALA A 29 -39.98 26.80 -15.14
C ALA A 29 -39.90 27.85 -14.01
N SER A 30 -38.70 28.31 -13.64
CA SER A 30 -38.51 29.24 -12.52
C SER A 30 -38.88 30.68 -12.84
N ASP A 31 -39.41 31.37 -11.84
CA ASP A 31 -39.75 32.80 -11.91
C ASP A 31 -38.54 33.68 -11.64
N VAL A 32 -37.60 33.17 -10.83
CA VAL A 32 -36.38 33.89 -10.43
C VAL A 32 -35.20 32.94 -10.54
N ILE A 33 -34.10 33.40 -11.14
CA ILE A 33 -32.85 32.67 -11.24
C ILE A 33 -31.76 33.44 -10.51
N VAL A 34 -31.09 32.78 -9.57
CA VAL A 34 -30.03 33.37 -8.75
C VAL A 34 -28.72 32.65 -9.01
N GLY A 35 -27.66 33.39 -9.30
CA GLY A 35 -26.38 32.77 -9.64
C GLY A 35 -25.20 33.72 -9.61
N TYR A 36 -24.00 33.14 -9.75
CA TYR A 36 -22.82 33.96 -10.04
C TYR A 36 -22.90 34.49 -11.47
N LYS A 37 -22.59 35.77 -11.69
CA LYS A 37 -22.72 36.44 -12.99
C LYS A 37 -22.10 35.67 -14.16
N TYR A 38 -20.97 35.01 -13.94
CA TYR A 38 -20.32 34.21 -14.97
C TYR A 38 -21.18 33.04 -15.47
N TYR A 39 -22.00 32.42 -14.60
CA TYR A 39 -22.76 31.21 -14.91
C TYR A 39 -23.96 31.45 -15.83
N PHE A 40 -24.52 32.65 -15.82
CA PHE A 40 -25.67 33.00 -16.66
C PHE A 40 -25.39 32.84 -18.15
N ARG A 41 -24.14 32.97 -18.59
CA ARG A 41 -23.76 32.79 -20.00
C ARG A 41 -24.07 31.39 -20.53
N PHE A 42 -24.11 30.38 -19.66
CA PHE A 42 -24.32 28.97 -20.03
C PHE A 42 -25.80 28.59 -20.09
N ILE A 43 -26.66 29.38 -19.45
CA ILE A 43 -28.09 29.07 -19.34
C ILE A 43 -29.01 30.10 -20.02
N LYS A 44 -28.46 31.23 -20.49
CA LYS A 44 -29.22 32.39 -21.01
C LYS A 44 -30.30 32.01 -22.02
N ASP A 45 -30.03 31.02 -22.89
CA ASP A 45 -30.92 30.63 -23.98
C ASP A 45 -32.10 29.76 -23.49
N TYR A 46 -32.05 29.30 -22.25
CA TYR A 46 -33.09 28.51 -21.58
C TYR A 46 -33.88 29.33 -20.56
N VAL A 47 -33.47 30.57 -20.28
CA VAL A 47 -34.16 31.45 -19.34
C VAL A 47 -35.42 32.00 -20.00
N ARG A 48 -36.54 31.90 -19.28
CA ARG A 48 -37.82 32.48 -19.74
C ARG A 48 -37.69 34.02 -19.84
N PRO A 49 -38.24 34.68 -20.88
CA PRO A 49 -38.06 36.12 -21.06
C PRO A 49 -38.54 37.02 -19.90
N ASP A 50 -39.54 36.58 -19.14
CA ASP A 50 -40.08 37.29 -17.97
C ASP A 50 -39.46 36.86 -16.63
N ALA A 51 -38.54 35.88 -16.62
CA ALA A 51 -37.86 35.44 -15.41
C ALA A 51 -36.86 36.50 -14.92
N LEU A 52 -36.88 36.77 -13.61
CA LEU A 52 -35.95 37.71 -12.99
C LEU A 52 -34.59 37.05 -12.78
N CYS A 53 -33.53 37.61 -13.36
CA CYS A 53 -32.15 37.16 -13.15
C CYS A 53 -31.45 38.01 -12.09
N ILE A 54 -30.95 37.35 -11.05
CA ILE A 54 -30.19 37.97 -9.96
C ILE A 54 -28.76 37.48 -10.05
N ASP A 55 -27.89 38.37 -10.56
CA ASP A 55 -26.47 38.13 -10.60
C ASP A 55 -25.77 38.77 -9.39
N SER A 56 -24.71 38.13 -8.92
CA SER A 56 -23.80 38.71 -7.93
C SER A 56 -22.33 38.44 -8.27
N GLY A 57 -21.43 39.17 -7.63
CA GLY A 57 -19.98 39.03 -7.78
C GLY A 57 -19.38 37.80 -7.07
N MET A 58 -18.06 37.66 -7.15
CA MET A 58 -17.33 36.64 -6.39
C MET A 58 -17.42 36.90 -4.88
N LYS A 59 -17.37 35.84 -4.06
CA LYS A 59 -17.44 35.88 -2.58
C LYS A 59 -18.78 36.37 -1.98
N ALA A 60 -19.83 36.46 -2.79
CA ALA A 60 -21.19 36.86 -2.36
C ALA A 60 -22.16 35.66 -2.23
N GLU A 61 -21.66 34.48 -1.83
CA GLU A 61 -22.45 33.23 -1.74
C GLU A 61 -23.62 33.37 -0.75
N ARG A 62 -23.36 33.92 0.44
CA ARG A 62 -24.38 34.14 1.46
C ARG A 62 -25.48 35.11 0.98
N GLN A 63 -25.10 36.18 0.29
CA GLN A 63 -26.04 37.13 -0.31
C GLN A 63 -26.93 36.47 -1.37
N ARG A 64 -26.37 35.57 -2.22
CA ARG A 64 -27.17 34.81 -3.20
C ARG A 64 -28.22 33.95 -2.51
N ALA A 65 -27.85 33.26 -1.44
CA ALA A 65 -28.79 32.48 -0.68
C ALA A 65 -29.87 33.36 -0.02
N GLU A 66 -29.53 34.53 0.50
CA GLU A 66 -30.50 35.49 1.05
C GLU A 66 -31.54 35.94 0.02
N GLU A 67 -31.09 36.33 -1.18
CA GLU A 67 -32.00 36.69 -2.27
C GLU A 67 -32.89 35.53 -2.68
N ALA A 68 -32.36 34.31 -2.74
CA ALA A 68 -33.15 33.14 -3.05
C ALA A 68 -34.28 32.90 -2.04
N PHE A 69 -33.99 33.02 -0.74
CA PHE A 69 -35.02 32.91 0.30
C PHE A 69 -36.04 34.04 0.23
N ARG A 70 -35.59 35.28 -0.02
CA ARG A 70 -36.49 36.43 -0.13
C ARG A 70 -37.56 36.21 -1.18
N TYR A 71 -37.16 35.87 -2.40
CA TYR A 71 -38.12 35.62 -3.49
C TYR A 71 -38.97 34.37 -3.28
N ALA A 72 -38.39 33.31 -2.70
CA ALA A 72 -39.17 32.13 -2.37
C ALA A 72 -40.28 32.48 -1.38
N LEU A 73 -39.99 33.27 -0.33
CA LEU A 73 -40.99 33.70 0.66
C LEU A 73 -42.06 34.65 0.08
N GLU A 74 -41.75 35.34 -1.02
CA GLU A 74 -42.72 36.11 -1.83
C GLU A 74 -43.60 35.20 -2.73
N GLY A 75 -43.45 33.87 -2.66
CA GLY A 75 -44.24 32.89 -3.40
C GLY A 75 -43.69 32.56 -4.79
N LYS A 76 -42.47 33.00 -5.14
CA LYS A 76 -41.82 32.70 -6.42
C LYS A 76 -41.17 31.32 -6.41
N THR A 77 -41.12 30.68 -7.58
CA THR A 77 -40.27 29.51 -7.79
C THR A 77 -38.86 29.99 -8.13
N VAL A 78 -37.88 29.69 -7.27
CA VAL A 78 -36.51 30.19 -7.41
C VAL A 78 -35.57 29.07 -7.84
N CYS A 79 -34.77 29.27 -8.90
CA CYS A 79 -33.66 28.39 -9.27
C CYS A 79 -32.33 29.03 -8.88
N VAL A 80 -31.56 28.38 -8.01
CA VAL A 80 -30.21 28.77 -7.62
C VAL A 80 -29.21 27.93 -8.41
N ILE A 81 -28.50 28.54 -9.35
CA ILE A 81 -27.57 27.83 -10.24
C ILE A 81 -26.15 27.75 -9.66
N SER A 82 -25.51 26.59 -9.81
CA SER A 82 -24.11 26.34 -9.47
C SER A 82 -23.40 25.66 -10.65
N SER A 83 -22.15 26.03 -10.96
CA SER A 83 -21.35 25.29 -11.94
C SER A 83 -21.05 23.89 -11.44
N GLY A 84 -20.99 22.93 -12.36
CA GLY A 84 -20.74 21.53 -12.03
C GLY A 84 -21.94 20.92 -11.33
N ASP A 85 -21.70 20.30 -10.19
CA ASP A 85 -22.73 19.79 -9.29
C ASP A 85 -23.02 20.79 -8.17
N ALA A 86 -24.29 20.96 -7.78
CA ALA A 86 -24.67 21.93 -6.75
C ALA A 86 -24.23 21.53 -5.32
N GLY A 87 -23.95 20.25 -5.08
CA GLY A 87 -23.45 19.72 -3.82
C GLY A 87 -21.93 19.75 -3.68
N ILE A 88 -21.17 19.79 -4.79
CA ILE A 88 -19.70 19.77 -4.77
C ILE A 88 -19.17 21.20 -4.79
N TYR A 89 -18.83 21.74 -3.62
CA TYR A 89 -18.38 23.13 -3.43
C TYR A 89 -19.34 24.17 -4.06
N GLY A 90 -20.63 23.81 -4.18
CA GLY A 90 -21.69 24.63 -4.74
C GLY A 90 -22.61 25.23 -3.69
N MET A 91 -23.79 25.68 -4.12
CA MET A 91 -24.74 26.41 -3.27
C MET A 91 -25.61 25.52 -2.37
N SER A 92 -25.75 24.22 -2.65
CA SER A 92 -26.70 23.36 -1.92
C SER A 92 -26.44 23.30 -0.41
N PRO A 93 -25.19 23.08 0.07
CA PRO A 93 -24.93 23.06 1.51
C PRO A 93 -25.30 24.38 2.19
N LEU A 94 -24.93 25.51 1.58
CA LEU A 94 -25.19 26.84 2.13
C LEU A 94 -26.68 27.16 2.21
N ILE A 95 -27.47 26.75 1.20
CA ILE A 95 -28.93 26.91 1.22
C ILE A 95 -29.53 26.13 2.41
N TYR A 96 -29.15 24.87 2.63
CA TYR A 96 -29.65 24.11 3.77
C TYR A 96 -29.21 24.69 5.12
N GLU A 97 -27.95 25.11 5.25
CA GLU A 97 -27.43 25.76 6.46
C GLU A 97 -28.23 27.01 6.81
N MET A 98 -28.44 27.89 5.84
CA MET A 98 -29.18 29.15 6.03
C MET A 98 -30.67 28.93 6.23
N MET A 99 -31.28 27.93 5.59
CA MET A 99 -32.68 27.55 5.84
C MET A 99 -32.88 27.16 7.30
N ARG A 100 -31.95 26.35 7.84
CA ARG A 100 -31.95 25.94 9.25
C ARG A 100 -31.74 27.14 10.18
N GLU A 101 -30.74 27.99 9.90
CA GLU A 101 -30.45 29.19 10.69
C GLU A 101 -31.65 30.16 10.76
N LYS A 102 -32.40 30.30 9.66
CA LYS A 102 -33.59 31.17 9.58
C LYS A 102 -34.86 30.55 10.18
N GLY A 103 -34.88 29.24 10.46
CA GLY A 103 -36.05 28.56 11.03
C GLY A 103 -37.27 28.48 10.10
N ILE A 104 -37.06 28.36 8.78
CA ILE A 104 -38.13 28.43 7.76
C ILE A 104 -38.42 27.10 7.04
N THR A 105 -38.01 25.96 7.61
CA THR A 105 -38.17 24.61 7.02
C THR A 105 -39.63 24.23 6.71
N ASP A 106 -40.59 24.80 7.42
CA ASP A 106 -42.01 24.57 7.19
C ASP A 106 -42.59 25.43 6.05
N GLN A 107 -41.88 26.48 5.65
CA GLN A 107 -42.33 27.47 4.66
C GLN A 107 -41.74 27.22 3.27
N VAL A 108 -40.49 26.75 3.21
CA VAL A 108 -39.73 26.56 1.97
C VAL A 108 -39.38 25.09 1.79
N GLU A 109 -39.65 24.57 0.59
CA GLU A 109 -39.19 23.28 0.09
C GLU A 109 -37.95 23.51 -0.78
N VAL A 110 -36.87 22.77 -0.47
CA VAL A 110 -35.61 22.82 -1.22
C VAL A 110 -35.44 21.51 -2.00
N GLU A 111 -35.32 21.62 -3.30
CA GLU A 111 -35.00 20.53 -4.22
C GLU A 111 -33.57 20.72 -4.75
N VAL A 112 -32.75 19.67 -4.74
CA VAL A 112 -31.39 19.71 -5.31
C VAL A 112 -31.36 18.88 -6.58
N LEU A 113 -30.95 19.49 -7.69
CA LEU A 113 -30.78 18.82 -8.97
C LEU A 113 -29.29 18.63 -9.27
N PRO A 114 -28.85 17.40 -9.56
CA PRO A 114 -27.45 17.09 -9.78
C PRO A 114 -26.96 17.64 -11.13
N GLY A 115 -25.64 17.83 -11.22
CA GLY A 115 -24.97 18.22 -12.46
C GLY A 115 -23.65 17.46 -12.66
N ILE A 116 -23.15 17.42 -13.90
CA ILE A 116 -21.84 16.84 -14.19
C ILE A 116 -20.77 17.75 -13.57
N SER A 117 -20.01 17.22 -12.61
CA SER A 117 -18.96 17.97 -11.93
C SER A 117 -17.72 18.13 -12.81
N ALA A 118 -16.93 19.18 -12.60
CA ALA A 118 -15.77 19.49 -13.44
C ALA A 118 -14.73 18.37 -13.45
N PHE A 119 -14.52 17.68 -12.32
CA PHE A 119 -13.62 16.52 -12.26
C PHE A 119 -14.09 15.33 -13.11
N GLN A 120 -15.40 15.12 -13.23
CA GLN A 120 -15.94 14.02 -14.06
C GLN A 120 -15.70 14.32 -15.53
N LYS A 121 -15.94 15.57 -15.95
CA LYS A 121 -15.64 16.02 -17.32
C LYS A 121 -14.14 15.96 -17.60
N ALA A 122 -13.31 16.45 -16.69
CA ALA A 122 -11.86 16.37 -16.81
C ALA A 122 -11.38 14.92 -16.92
N ALA A 123 -11.90 14.01 -16.09
CA ALA A 123 -11.56 12.60 -16.16
C ALA A 123 -11.94 11.97 -17.51
N ALA A 124 -13.14 12.24 -18.02
CA ALA A 124 -13.57 11.75 -19.32
C ALA A 124 -12.71 12.26 -20.49
N LEU A 125 -12.17 13.48 -20.37
CA LEU A 125 -11.24 14.05 -21.35
C LEU A 125 -9.81 13.48 -21.24
N LEU A 126 -9.43 12.98 -20.07
CA LEU A 126 -8.12 12.40 -19.79
C LEU A 126 -8.07 10.87 -20.03
N GLY A 127 -9.22 10.20 -20.10
CA GLY A 127 -9.33 8.74 -20.23
C GLY A 127 -10.18 8.14 -19.11
N CYS A 128 -9.55 7.39 -18.20
CA CYS A 128 -10.23 6.76 -17.06
C CYS A 128 -9.44 6.89 -15.73
N PRO A 129 -9.01 8.11 -15.35
CA PRO A 129 -8.18 8.31 -14.15
C PRO A 129 -8.94 8.03 -12.84
N ILE A 130 -10.27 8.11 -12.85
CA ILE A 130 -11.14 7.94 -11.66
C ILE A 130 -11.75 6.54 -11.55
N GLY A 131 -11.04 5.52 -12.06
CA GLY A 131 -11.52 4.13 -12.11
C GLY A 131 -11.53 3.38 -10.77
N HIS A 132 -11.00 3.98 -9.72
CA HIS A 132 -10.85 3.41 -8.37
C HIS A 132 -11.26 4.43 -7.29
N ASP A 133 -11.04 4.08 -6.02
CA ASP A 133 -11.26 4.93 -4.85
C ASP A 133 -10.68 6.34 -5.02
N LEU A 134 -11.51 7.35 -4.76
CA LEU A 134 -11.27 8.73 -5.13
C LEU A 134 -11.60 9.70 -3.98
N CYS A 135 -10.77 10.73 -3.82
CA CYS A 135 -11.00 11.89 -2.98
C CYS A 135 -11.17 13.17 -3.82
N ILE A 136 -12.05 14.07 -3.37
CA ILE A 136 -12.19 15.41 -3.95
C ILE A 136 -11.78 16.42 -2.89
N ILE A 137 -10.77 17.24 -3.20
CA ILE A 137 -10.19 18.21 -2.28
C ILE A 137 -10.16 19.61 -2.93
N SER A 138 -10.60 20.62 -2.19
CA SER A 138 -10.44 22.02 -2.56
C SER A 138 -9.24 22.62 -1.83
N LEU A 139 -8.36 23.32 -2.56
CA LEU A 139 -7.24 24.06 -1.96
C LEU A 139 -7.62 25.46 -1.48
N SER A 140 -8.90 25.82 -1.50
CA SER A 140 -9.36 27.10 -0.99
C SER A 140 -9.44 27.11 0.53
N ASP A 141 -8.50 27.81 1.15
CA ASP A 141 -8.41 28.04 2.59
C ASP A 141 -9.26 29.22 3.12
N LEU A 142 -9.97 29.92 2.23
CA LEU A 142 -10.79 31.10 2.58
C LEU A 142 -11.78 30.86 3.74
N MET A 143 -12.43 29.69 3.76
CA MET A 143 -13.42 29.31 4.76
C MET A 143 -13.02 28.02 5.52
N THR A 144 -11.88 27.42 5.17
CA THR A 144 -11.40 26.18 5.77
C THR A 144 -9.93 26.38 6.19
N PRO A 145 -9.60 26.27 7.49
CA PRO A 145 -8.21 26.42 7.92
C PRO A 145 -7.27 25.47 7.18
N TRP A 146 -6.11 25.97 6.74
CA TRP A 146 -5.13 25.21 5.97
C TRP A 146 -4.76 23.87 6.63
N LEU A 147 -4.51 23.86 7.94
CA LEU A 147 -4.17 22.63 8.68
C LEU A 147 -5.20 21.51 8.52
N ARG A 148 -6.47 21.84 8.28
CA ARG A 148 -7.51 20.85 8.00
C ARG A 148 -7.45 20.35 6.56
N ILE A 149 -7.09 21.22 5.61
CA ILE A 149 -6.89 20.86 4.20
C ILE A 149 -5.66 19.95 4.10
N GLU A 150 -4.54 20.34 4.71
CA GLU A 150 -3.30 19.56 4.75
C GLU A 150 -3.53 18.17 5.33
N LYS A 151 -4.22 18.05 6.47
CA LYS A 151 -4.60 16.74 7.03
C LYS A 151 -5.38 15.86 6.04
N ARG A 152 -6.25 16.45 5.19
CA ARG A 152 -6.99 15.68 4.17
C ARG A 152 -6.07 15.27 3.01
N ILE A 153 -5.13 16.12 2.63
CA ILE A 153 -4.12 15.83 1.61
C ILE A 153 -3.24 14.66 2.08
N GLU A 154 -2.73 14.72 3.32
CA GLU A 154 -1.95 13.63 3.93
C GLU A 154 -2.74 12.32 3.96
N ALA A 155 -4.01 12.37 4.39
CA ALA A 155 -4.86 11.18 4.42
C ALA A 155 -5.14 10.61 3.03
N ALA A 156 -5.38 11.45 2.02
CA ALA A 156 -5.60 11.00 0.64
C ALA A 156 -4.33 10.39 0.03
N ALA A 157 -3.16 11.00 0.29
CA ALA A 157 -1.88 10.48 -0.15
C ALA A 157 -1.56 9.13 0.51
N ALA A 158 -1.64 9.06 1.85
CA ALA A 158 -1.37 7.85 2.62
C ALA A 158 -2.35 6.71 2.35
N GLY A 159 -3.63 7.03 2.10
CA GLY A 159 -4.67 6.05 1.78
C GLY A 159 -4.70 5.58 0.32
N ASP A 160 -3.71 5.95 -0.48
CA ASP A 160 -3.61 5.64 -1.91
C ASP A 160 -4.84 6.03 -2.77
N PHE A 161 -5.51 7.14 -2.42
CA PHE A 161 -6.65 7.62 -3.18
C PHE A 161 -6.22 8.35 -4.46
N ILE A 162 -6.95 8.13 -5.55
CA ILE A 162 -6.97 9.08 -6.68
C ILE A 162 -7.49 10.40 -6.14
N THR A 163 -6.89 11.53 -6.49
CA THR A 163 -7.29 12.81 -5.89
C THR A 163 -7.58 13.87 -6.95
N ALA A 164 -8.84 14.32 -6.99
CA ALA A 164 -9.27 15.44 -7.81
C ALA A 164 -9.20 16.75 -7.01
N ILE A 165 -8.47 17.73 -7.55
CA ILE A 165 -8.18 19.01 -6.91
C ILE A 165 -9.00 20.13 -7.53
N TYR A 166 -9.80 20.76 -6.68
CA TYR A 166 -10.56 21.97 -6.99
C TYR A 166 -9.85 23.22 -6.46
N ASN A 167 -10.10 24.34 -7.13
CA ASN A 167 -9.56 25.64 -6.76
C ASN A 167 -8.03 25.63 -6.58
N PRO A 168 -7.26 24.99 -7.48
CA PRO A 168 -5.87 24.65 -7.22
C PRO A 168 -4.98 25.89 -7.07
N LYS A 169 -5.28 26.96 -7.81
CA LYS A 169 -4.49 28.20 -7.80
C LYS A 169 -5.37 29.45 -7.96
N SER A 170 -4.95 30.55 -7.35
CA SER A 170 -5.47 31.91 -7.57
C SER A 170 -4.43 32.95 -7.15
N GLN A 171 -4.67 34.25 -7.32
CA GLN A 171 -3.71 35.28 -6.90
C GLN A 171 -3.31 35.19 -5.42
N GLY A 172 -4.24 34.84 -4.53
CA GLY A 172 -3.96 34.65 -3.09
C GLY A 172 -3.59 33.22 -2.70
N ARG A 173 -3.71 32.27 -3.63
CA ARG A 173 -3.48 30.82 -3.40
C ARG A 173 -2.48 30.32 -4.43
N TYR A 174 -1.19 30.53 -4.17
CA TYR A 174 -0.12 30.19 -5.11
C TYR A 174 0.82 29.10 -4.58
N TRP A 175 0.85 28.85 -3.27
CA TRP A 175 1.79 27.94 -2.61
C TRP A 175 1.16 26.60 -2.21
N GLN A 176 -0.17 26.54 -2.05
CA GLN A 176 -0.89 25.36 -1.56
C GLN A 176 -0.70 24.14 -2.46
N ILE A 177 -0.65 24.35 -3.78
CA ILE A 177 -0.41 23.28 -4.75
C ILE A 177 0.99 22.69 -4.62
N TYR A 178 2.02 23.51 -4.37
CA TYR A 178 3.38 23.04 -4.13
C TYR A 178 3.44 22.17 -2.88
N ARG A 179 2.79 22.63 -1.79
CA ARG A 179 2.73 21.85 -0.55
C ARG A 179 1.99 20.53 -0.74
N LEU A 180 0.94 20.51 -1.55
CA LEU A 180 0.25 19.27 -1.91
C LEU A 180 1.20 18.29 -2.62
N LEU A 181 1.98 18.76 -3.60
CA LEU A 181 2.91 17.93 -4.36
C LEU A 181 4.02 17.36 -3.46
N GLU A 182 4.55 18.15 -2.52
CA GLU A 182 5.52 17.68 -1.53
C GLU A 182 4.99 16.52 -0.68
N ILE A 183 3.71 16.56 -0.30
CA ILE A 183 3.08 15.50 0.47
C ILE A 183 2.87 14.27 -0.42
N PHE A 184 2.35 14.44 -1.63
CA PHE A 184 2.16 13.32 -2.56
C PHE A 184 3.48 12.63 -2.95
N ALA A 185 4.57 13.39 -3.10
CA ALA A 185 5.91 12.85 -3.42
C ALA A 185 6.48 11.93 -2.32
N GLN A 186 5.97 11.98 -1.10
CA GLN A 186 6.35 11.05 -0.02
C GLN A 186 5.65 9.69 -0.15
N HIS A 187 4.57 9.60 -0.94
CA HIS A 187 3.68 8.43 -1.03
C HIS A 187 3.50 7.92 -2.47
N ARG A 188 4.09 8.57 -3.47
CA ARG A 188 3.91 8.27 -4.89
C ARG A 188 5.24 8.23 -5.61
N SER A 189 5.28 7.47 -6.70
CA SER A 189 6.42 7.48 -7.62
C SER A 189 6.50 8.85 -8.33
N PRO A 190 7.70 9.35 -8.66
CA PRO A 190 7.88 10.50 -9.56
C PRO A 190 7.12 10.33 -10.89
N ASP A 191 6.94 9.10 -11.36
CA ASP A 191 6.24 8.76 -12.61
C ASP A 191 4.70 8.73 -12.48
N THR A 192 4.16 8.93 -11.28
CA THR A 192 2.70 8.89 -11.06
C THR A 192 2.00 9.91 -11.96
N PRO A 193 1.01 9.51 -12.79
CA PRO A 193 0.34 10.41 -13.70
C PRO A 193 -0.39 11.55 -12.99
N ILE A 194 -0.24 12.76 -13.54
CA ILE A 194 -1.04 13.94 -13.22
C ILE A 194 -1.70 14.41 -14.50
N GLY A 195 -3.03 14.47 -14.49
CA GLY A 195 -3.83 15.07 -15.55
C GLY A 195 -4.43 16.37 -15.09
N TYR A 196 -4.42 17.42 -15.90
CA TYR A 196 -5.11 18.66 -15.58
C TYR A 196 -5.80 19.24 -16.79
N VAL A 197 -6.99 19.77 -16.54
CA VAL A 197 -7.88 20.28 -17.58
C VAL A 197 -8.31 21.69 -17.22
N ARG A 198 -7.93 22.64 -18.05
CA ARG A 198 -8.40 24.02 -17.98
C ARG A 198 -9.66 24.16 -18.84
N GLN A 199 -10.67 24.86 -18.33
CA GLN A 199 -11.92 25.15 -19.05
C GLN A 199 -12.61 23.88 -19.60
N ALA A 200 -12.69 22.81 -18.78
CA ALA A 200 -13.31 21.54 -19.17
C ALA A 200 -14.74 21.74 -19.71
N GLY A 201 -14.98 21.31 -20.94
CA GLY A 201 -16.27 21.44 -21.63
C GLY A 201 -16.62 22.86 -22.11
N ARG A 202 -15.67 23.80 -22.12
CA ARG A 202 -15.87 25.21 -22.52
C ARG A 202 -14.93 25.61 -23.66
N GLU A 203 -15.14 26.81 -24.20
CA GLU A 203 -14.14 27.46 -25.05
C GLU A 203 -12.80 27.60 -24.30
N GLU A 204 -11.70 27.50 -25.06
CA GLU A 204 -10.32 27.44 -24.53
C GLU A 204 -10.00 26.22 -23.66
N GLN A 205 -10.71 25.09 -23.86
CA GLN A 205 -10.36 23.83 -23.21
C GLN A 205 -8.93 23.43 -23.54
N VAL A 206 -8.14 23.16 -22.50
CA VAL A 206 -6.79 22.59 -22.61
C VAL A 206 -6.71 21.36 -21.73
N VAL A 207 -6.31 20.24 -22.33
CA VAL A 207 -6.12 18.95 -21.64
C VAL A 207 -4.63 18.65 -21.65
N LYS A 208 -4.05 18.41 -20.48
CA LYS A 208 -2.64 18.04 -20.34
C LYS A 208 -2.48 16.83 -19.44
N LEU A 209 -1.55 15.96 -19.83
CA LEU A 209 -1.13 14.78 -19.09
C LEU A 209 0.39 14.89 -18.88
N THR A 210 0.82 14.68 -17.65
CA THR A 210 2.22 14.75 -17.20
C THR A 210 2.42 13.79 -16.02
N THR A 211 3.55 13.89 -15.33
CA THR A 211 3.88 13.09 -14.15
C THR A 211 4.05 13.97 -12.92
N LEU A 212 4.09 13.37 -11.74
CA LEU A 212 4.36 14.08 -10.49
C LEU A 212 5.70 14.83 -10.51
N ALA A 213 6.71 14.30 -11.21
CA ALA A 213 8.02 14.92 -11.35
C ALA A 213 8.05 16.13 -12.29
N GLU A 214 7.27 16.08 -13.37
CA GLU A 214 7.32 17.06 -14.46
C GLU A 214 6.21 18.12 -14.38
N PHE A 215 5.23 17.93 -13.49
CA PHE A 215 4.11 18.84 -13.35
C PHE A 215 4.56 20.22 -12.89
N ASP A 216 4.31 21.24 -13.72
CA ASP A 216 4.55 22.65 -13.41
C ASP A 216 3.27 23.32 -12.86
N PRO A 217 3.21 23.67 -11.55
CA PRO A 217 2.06 24.35 -10.98
C PRO A 217 1.84 25.78 -11.51
N GLU A 218 2.82 26.35 -12.22
CA GLU A 218 2.69 27.68 -12.81
C GLU A 218 1.70 27.74 -13.97
N GLU A 219 1.40 26.61 -14.60
CA GLU A 219 0.40 26.55 -15.66
C GLU A 219 -1.06 26.59 -15.17
N LEU A 220 -1.29 26.47 -13.87
CA LEU A 220 -2.63 26.39 -13.31
C LEU A 220 -3.27 27.76 -13.10
N ASP A 221 -4.58 27.82 -13.31
CA ASP A 221 -5.43 28.94 -12.93
C ASP A 221 -6.68 28.49 -12.16
N MET A 222 -7.58 29.43 -11.88
CA MET A 222 -8.82 29.14 -11.15
C MET A 222 -9.85 28.33 -11.95
N PHE A 223 -9.64 28.14 -13.26
CA PHE A 223 -10.51 27.37 -14.16
C PHE A 223 -9.94 25.99 -14.48
N THR A 224 -8.91 25.58 -13.74
CA THR A 224 -8.23 24.29 -13.92
C THR A 224 -8.64 23.30 -12.84
N VAL A 225 -8.90 22.06 -13.23
CA VAL A 225 -9.04 20.90 -12.33
C VAL A 225 -7.84 20.00 -12.53
N VAL A 226 -7.23 19.55 -11.44
CA VAL A 226 -6.10 18.61 -11.46
C VAL A 226 -6.57 17.25 -10.93
N ILE A 227 -6.09 16.16 -11.52
CA ILE A 227 -6.33 14.79 -11.07
C ILE A 227 -4.96 14.13 -10.89
N ILE A 228 -4.70 13.61 -9.70
CA ILE A 228 -3.47 12.88 -9.37
C ILE A 228 -3.79 11.41 -9.20
N GLY A 229 -2.99 10.55 -9.82
CA GLY A 229 -3.16 9.10 -9.78
C GLY A 229 -2.85 8.49 -8.41
N ASN A 230 -3.36 7.28 -8.21
CA ASN A 230 -2.88 6.38 -7.16
C ASN A 230 -1.65 5.60 -7.63
N THR A 231 -1.11 4.73 -6.78
CA THR A 231 0.09 3.94 -7.09
C THR A 231 -0.07 2.97 -8.28
N GLN A 232 -1.31 2.63 -8.66
CA GLN A 232 -1.63 1.75 -9.79
C GLN A 232 -1.92 2.51 -11.08
N SER A 233 -1.94 3.84 -11.04
CA SER A 233 -2.25 4.68 -12.19
C SER A 233 -1.07 4.74 -13.15
N TYR A 234 -1.34 4.68 -14.46
CA TYR A 234 -0.33 4.81 -15.50
C TYR A 234 -0.85 5.55 -16.73
N SER A 235 0.07 6.01 -17.58
CA SER A 235 -0.25 6.62 -18.86
C SER A 235 -0.09 5.61 -19.99
N PHE A 236 -1.05 5.52 -20.90
CA PHE A 236 -0.98 4.68 -22.10
C PHE A 236 -1.58 5.41 -23.29
N ASP A 237 -0.82 5.53 -24.37
CA ASP A 237 -1.27 6.17 -25.62
C ASP A 237 -1.91 7.56 -25.41
N GLY A 238 -1.28 8.40 -24.57
CA GLY A 238 -1.79 9.72 -24.23
C GLY A 238 -2.99 9.75 -23.28
N HIS A 239 -3.44 8.60 -22.77
CA HIS A 239 -4.55 8.49 -21.82
C HIS A 239 -4.05 8.21 -20.41
N PHE A 240 -4.70 8.81 -19.42
CA PHE A 240 -4.54 8.50 -18.01
C PHE A 240 -5.46 7.35 -17.65
N ILE A 241 -4.87 6.22 -17.26
CA ILE A 241 -5.56 4.99 -16.86
C ILE A 241 -5.34 4.71 -15.39
N THR A 242 -6.45 4.48 -14.67
CA THR A 242 -6.41 3.76 -13.38
C THR A 242 -7.19 2.47 -13.52
N PRO A 243 -6.56 1.29 -13.31
CA PRO A 243 -7.21 0.00 -13.51
C PRO A 243 -8.39 -0.19 -12.54
N ARG A 244 -9.39 -0.96 -12.98
CA ARG A 244 -10.63 -1.22 -12.20
C ARG A 244 -10.45 -2.27 -11.08
N GLY A 245 -9.37 -3.05 -11.12
CA GLY A 245 -9.17 -4.16 -10.20
C GLY A 245 -8.39 -3.75 -8.96
N TYR A 246 -8.74 -4.33 -7.82
CA TYR A 246 -7.88 -4.45 -6.62
C TYR A 246 -6.74 -5.46 -6.82
N TYR A 247 -6.65 -6.03 -8.02
CA TYR A 247 -5.71 -7.06 -8.37
C TYR A 247 -4.71 -6.46 -9.33
N ASP A 248 -3.49 -6.32 -8.84
CA ASP A 248 -2.31 -6.31 -9.67
C ASP A 248 -2.15 -7.73 -10.25
N GLU A 249 -3.03 -8.10 -11.20
CA GLU A 249 -2.83 -9.25 -12.09
C GLU A 249 -1.60 -9.04 -13.02
N GLY A 250 -0.86 -7.95 -12.83
CA GLY A 250 0.44 -7.68 -13.44
C GLY A 250 1.65 -8.20 -12.66
N THR A 251 1.52 -8.61 -11.39
CA THR A 251 2.66 -9.02 -10.55
C THR A 251 2.63 -10.48 -10.06
N LEU A 252 1.57 -11.22 -10.34
CA LEU A 252 1.64 -12.69 -10.31
C LEU A 252 2.40 -13.14 -11.54
N ASP A 253 3.64 -13.58 -11.32
CA ASP A 253 4.47 -14.23 -12.32
C ASP A 253 3.61 -15.27 -13.06
N LYS A 254 3.31 -15.04 -14.35
CA LYS A 254 2.35 -15.87 -15.13
C LYS A 254 2.76 -17.33 -15.21
N ASP A 255 4.02 -17.62 -14.88
CA ASP A 255 4.60 -18.96 -14.85
C ASP A 255 4.56 -19.60 -13.43
N ALA A 256 4.08 -18.91 -12.40
CA ALA A 256 4.01 -19.40 -11.03
C ALA A 256 2.62 -19.99 -10.70
N LYS A 257 2.61 -21.16 -10.04
CA LYS A 257 1.37 -21.72 -9.47
C LYS A 257 0.79 -20.77 -8.41
N ILE A 258 -0.53 -20.77 -8.20
CA ILE A 258 -1.24 -19.92 -7.23
C ILE A 258 -0.55 -19.90 -5.86
N GLY A 259 -0.15 -21.07 -5.34
CA GLY A 259 0.54 -21.16 -4.05
C GLY A 259 1.92 -20.51 -4.02
N GLN A 260 2.68 -20.60 -5.11
CA GLN A 260 3.97 -19.93 -5.26
C GLN A 260 3.77 -18.41 -5.37
N ALA A 261 2.75 -17.97 -6.10
CA ALA A 261 2.47 -16.56 -6.31
C ALA A 261 2.08 -15.84 -5.00
N ILE A 262 1.29 -16.49 -4.13
CA ILE A 262 1.00 -15.99 -2.77
C ILE A 262 2.28 -15.87 -1.94
N MET A 263 3.19 -16.84 -2.04
CA MET A 263 4.46 -16.81 -1.30
C MET A 263 5.39 -15.70 -1.80
N ILE A 264 5.50 -15.51 -3.12
CA ILE A 264 6.23 -14.39 -3.74
C ILE A 264 5.70 -13.06 -3.22
N GLU A 265 4.38 -12.89 -3.21
CA GLU A 265 3.79 -11.65 -2.74
C GLU A 265 4.02 -11.43 -1.25
N SER A 266 3.87 -12.47 -0.43
CA SER A 266 4.20 -12.41 1.00
C SER A 266 5.65 -11.95 1.23
N PHE A 267 6.60 -12.42 0.43
CA PHE A 267 8.00 -12.04 0.52
C PHE A 267 8.24 -10.59 0.10
N ARG A 268 7.54 -10.11 -0.93
CA ARG A 268 7.58 -8.70 -1.34
C ARG A 268 7.02 -7.78 -0.27
N THR A 269 5.86 -8.13 0.30
CA THR A 269 5.25 -7.39 1.42
C THR A 269 6.22 -7.31 2.60
N ILE A 270 6.77 -8.45 3.04
CA ILE A 270 7.75 -8.48 4.14
C ILE A 270 8.96 -7.60 3.81
N ASN A 271 9.53 -7.70 2.61
CA ASN A 271 10.69 -6.89 2.22
C ASN A 271 10.38 -5.38 2.22
N SER A 272 9.16 -4.99 1.87
CA SER A 272 8.72 -3.58 1.89
C SER A 272 8.52 -3.02 3.31
N GLU A 273 8.22 -3.89 4.27
CA GLU A 273 7.97 -3.53 5.67
C GLU A 273 9.22 -3.62 6.57
N LEU A 274 10.37 -4.10 6.04
CA LEU A 274 11.62 -4.17 6.81
C LEU A 274 12.06 -2.80 7.30
N ALA A 275 12.45 -2.70 8.57
CA ALA A 275 12.99 -1.47 9.14
C ALA A 275 14.35 -1.08 8.52
N ASN A 276 15.15 -2.06 8.11
CA ASN A 276 16.39 -1.83 7.35
C ASN A 276 16.41 -2.65 6.04
N PRO A 277 16.03 -2.06 4.91
CA PRO A 277 16.05 -2.76 3.62
C PRO A 277 17.47 -2.93 3.05
N ASN A 278 18.48 -2.19 3.52
CA ASN A 278 19.83 -2.19 2.97
C ASN A 278 20.77 -3.12 3.75
N ILE A 279 20.49 -4.42 3.67
CA ILE A 279 21.27 -5.51 4.29
C ILE A 279 21.78 -6.48 3.21
N PRO A 280 22.88 -7.23 3.47
CA PRO A 280 23.41 -8.21 2.52
C PRO A 280 22.35 -9.21 2.07
N LEU A 281 22.36 -9.57 0.77
CA LEU A 281 21.32 -10.38 0.15
C LEU A 281 21.14 -11.75 0.82
N ASP A 282 22.26 -12.38 1.19
CA ASP A 282 22.27 -13.71 1.80
C ASP A 282 21.62 -13.71 3.19
N HIS A 283 21.94 -12.71 4.01
CA HIS A 283 21.29 -12.45 5.29
C HIS A 283 19.82 -12.06 5.11
N LYS A 284 19.52 -11.16 4.16
CA LYS A 284 18.15 -10.73 3.85
C LYS A 284 17.26 -11.92 3.49
N TRP A 285 17.77 -12.84 2.69
CA TRP A 285 17.02 -14.02 2.27
C TRP A 285 16.63 -14.91 3.45
N ALA A 286 17.58 -15.18 4.36
CA ALA A 286 17.31 -15.90 5.60
C ALA A 286 16.33 -15.15 6.52
N LEU A 287 16.41 -13.82 6.56
CA LEU A 287 15.55 -12.96 7.36
C LEU A 287 14.11 -12.96 6.88
N ILE A 288 13.86 -12.75 5.59
CA ILE A 288 12.51 -12.77 5.01
C ILE A 288 11.87 -14.15 5.20
N HIS A 289 12.63 -15.22 4.97
CA HIS A 289 12.16 -16.59 5.25
C HIS A 289 11.74 -16.77 6.71
N SER A 290 12.55 -16.25 7.64
CA SER A 290 12.28 -16.30 9.08
C SER A 290 10.99 -15.57 9.42
N ILE A 291 10.85 -14.31 8.98
CA ILE A 291 9.65 -13.50 9.22
C ILE A 291 8.42 -14.14 8.60
N HIS A 292 8.51 -14.67 7.38
CA HIS A 292 7.39 -15.35 6.72
C HIS A 292 6.91 -16.56 7.53
N THR A 293 7.85 -17.32 8.10
CA THR A 293 7.53 -18.52 8.88
C THR A 293 6.93 -18.19 10.25
N THR A 294 7.29 -17.06 10.85
CA THR A 294 6.89 -16.71 12.22
C THR A 294 5.85 -15.60 12.30
N ALA A 295 5.60 -14.88 11.20
CA ALA A 295 4.88 -13.61 11.15
C ALA A 295 5.37 -12.61 12.22
N ASP A 296 6.69 -12.55 12.43
CA ASP A 296 7.30 -11.82 13.55
C ASP A 296 8.52 -10.99 13.08
N PHE A 297 8.34 -9.67 12.96
CA PHE A 297 9.42 -8.74 12.58
C PHE A 297 10.48 -8.56 13.67
N GLU A 298 10.31 -9.11 14.88
CA GLU A 298 11.39 -9.14 15.88
C GLU A 298 12.62 -9.92 15.36
N MET A 299 12.45 -10.76 14.34
CA MET A 299 13.57 -11.44 13.66
C MET A 299 14.63 -10.47 13.14
N GLU A 300 14.29 -9.22 12.78
CA GLU A 300 15.27 -8.21 12.37
C GLU A 300 16.32 -7.93 13.45
N LYS A 301 15.96 -8.12 14.73
CA LYS A 301 16.84 -7.87 15.88
C LYS A 301 17.58 -9.11 16.35
N ILE A 302 16.99 -10.29 16.15
CA ILE A 302 17.48 -11.53 16.76
C ILE A 302 18.06 -12.52 15.76
N LEU A 303 17.79 -12.40 14.46
CA LEU A 303 18.45 -13.24 13.48
C LEU A 303 19.87 -12.73 13.26
N TYR A 304 20.84 -13.55 13.66
CA TYR A 304 22.26 -13.31 13.46
C TYR A 304 22.79 -14.28 12.40
N SER A 305 23.61 -13.81 11.49
CA SER A 305 24.44 -14.68 10.63
C SER A 305 25.84 -14.10 10.54
N ASP A 306 26.86 -14.96 10.45
CA ASP A 306 28.18 -14.46 10.06
C ASP A 306 28.09 -13.80 8.66
N PRO A 307 28.94 -12.82 8.35
CA PRO A 307 29.00 -12.24 7.00
C PRO A 307 29.23 -13.34 5.95
N GLY A 308 28.31 -13.43 4.97
CA GLY A 308 28.40 -14.42 3.89
C GLY A 308 28.12 -15.86 4.32
N ALA A 309 27.55 -16.10 5.52
CA ALA A 309 27.32 -17.45 6.02
C ALA A 309 26.41 -18.27 5.11
N VAL A 310 25.29 -17.67 4.67
CA VAL A 310 24.29 -18.35 3.84
C VAL A 310 24.90 -18.67 2.48
N SER A 311 25.59 -17.71 1.86
CA SER A 311 26.31 -17.91 0.59
C SER A 311 27.41 -18.96 0.68
N SER A 312 28.18 -18.96 1.77
CA SER A 312 29.29 -19.91 1.95
C SER A 312 28.81 -21.34 2.10
N ILE A 313 27.73 -21.56 2.86
CA ILE A 313 27.14 -22.90 3.03
C ILE A 313 26.49 -23.35 1.71
N TYR A 314 25.78 -22.47 1.01
CA TYR A 314 25.21 -22.77 -0.30
C TYR A 314 26.29 -23.14 -1.32
N GLN A 315 27.39 -22.39 -1.40
CA GLN A 315 28.50 -22.71 -2.29
C GLN A 315 29.17 -24.04 -1.91
N ALA A 316 29.36 -24.30 -0.61
CA ALA A 316 29.94 -25.56 -0.15
C ALA A 316 29.08 -26.77 -0.51
N MET A 317 27.75 -26.61 -0.54
CA MET A 317 26.82 -27.61 -1.04
C MET A 317 27.01 -27.85 -2.54
N LEU A 318 27.07 -26.78 -3.35
CA LEU A 318 27.29 -26.90 -4.81
C LEU A 318 28.65 -27.56 -5.13
N ASP A 319 29.67 -27.26 -4.32
CA ASP A 319 31.00 -27.86 -4.42
C ASP A 319 31.05 -29.34 -3.94
N GLY A 320 29.94 -29.87 -3.41
CA GLY A 320 29.87 -31.24 -2.87
C GLY A 320 30.67 -31.46 -1.59
N LYS A 321 30.94 -30.41 -0.79
CA LYS A 321 31.70 -30.52 0.46
C LYS A 321 30.95 -31.24 1.58
N PHE A 322 29.62 -31.32 1.47
CA PHE A 322 28.78 -32.15 2.31
C PHE A 322 27.58 -32.67 1.51
N ASP A 323 27.09 -33.84 1.87
CA ASP A 323 25.90 -34.46 1.28
C ASP A 323 24.78 -34.68 2.32
N THR A 324 25.06 -34.40 3.60
CA THR A 324 24.19 -34.76 4.71
C THR A 324 23.90 -33.56 5.61
N ILE A 325 22.63 -33.39 5.95
CA ILE A 325 22.12 -32.42 6.92
C ILE A 325 21.70 -33.19 8.18
N ILE A 326 22.29 -32.84 9.31
CA ILE A 326 22.00 -33.45 10.62
C ILE A 326 21.04 -32.57 11.40
N THR A 327 19.95 -33.16 11.90
CA THR A 327 18.98 -32.45 12.75
C THR A 327 18.88 -33.04 14.16
N ASP A 328 18.62 -32.18 15.14
CA ASP A 328 18.47 -32.59 16.54
C ASP A 328 17.16 -33.33 16.83
N VAL A 329 16.09 -32.96 16.11
CA VAL A 329 14.76 -33.57 16.22
C VAL A 329 14.15 -33.82 14.85
N THR A 330 13.20 -34.75 14.80
CA THR A 330 12.53 -35.18 13.56
C THR A 330 11.68 -34.08 12.93
N MET A 331 11.11 -33.16 13.73
CA MET A 331 10.31 -32.05 13.20
C MET A 331 11.12 -31.08 12.32
N VAL A 332 12.41 -30.89 12.63
CA VAL A 332 13.30 -30.08 11.76
C VAL A 332 13.47 -30.80 10.42
N ALA A 333 13.76 -32.11 10.46
CA ALA A 333 13.93 -32.90 9.26
C ALA A 333 12.69 -32.90 8.36
N SER A 334 11.50 -33.05 8.95
CA SER A 334 10.23 -33.02 8.22
C SER A 334 9.91 -31.66 7.59
N GLY A 335 10.48 -30.57 8.10
CA GLY A 335 10.27 -29.22 7.56
C GLY A 335 11.19 -28.86 6.38
N ILE A 336 12.23 -29.67 6.12
CA ILE A 336 13.12 -29.47 4.97
C ILE A 336 12.46 -30.07 3.72
N ARG A 337 12.41 -29.31 2.63
CA ARG A 337 11.61 -29.68 1.44
C ARG A 337 12.20 -30.90 0.73
N LYS A 338 11.42 -31.99 0.61
CA LYS A 338 11.87 -33.26 0.01
C LYS A 338 12.28 -33.14 -1.46
N GLY A 339 11.47 -32.48 -2.29
CA GLY A 339 11.78 -32.31 -3.72
C GLY A 339 13.10 -31.58 -3.97
N MET A 340 13.44 -30.63 -3.09
CA MET A 340 14.71 -29.92 -3.12
C MET A 340 15.89 -30.80 -2.70
N LEU A 341 15.73 -31.63 -1.65
CA LEU A 341 16.75 -32.60 -1.24
C LEU A 341 17.06 -33.60 -2.36
N GLU A 342 16.03 -34.12 -3.02
CA GLU A 342 16.17 -35.04 -4.16
C GLU A 342 16.90 -34.37 -5.33
N ARG A 343 16.51 -33.14 -5.68
CA ARG A 343 17.13 -32.34 -6.75
C ARG A 343 18.61 -32.05 -6.48
N LEU A 344 18.98 -31.79 -5.23
CA LEU A 344 20.34 -31.45 -4.82
C LEU A 344 21.17 -32.66 -4.38
N GLY A 345 20.59 -33.87 -4.36
CA GLY A 345 21.28 -35.09 -3.94
C GLY A 345 21.64 -35.12 -2.44
N LEU A 346 20.93 -34.36 -1.60
CA LEU A 346 21.21 -34.25 -0.17
C LEU A 346 20.37 -35.22 0.65
N GLN A 347 20.93 -35.68 1.76
CA GLN A 347 20.27 -36.50 2.77
C GLN A 347 19.99 -35.69 4.03
N VAL A 348 18.84 -35.93 4.67
CA VAL A 348 18.55 -35.40 6.01
C VAL A 348 18.48 -36.56 6.98
N LYS A 349 19.26 -36.49 8.08
CA LYS A 349 19.30 -37.54 9.11
C LYS A 349 19.04 -36.95 10.49
N CYS A 350 18.24 -37.67 11.27
CA CYS A 350 18.00 -37.38 12.67
C CYS A 350 18.21 -38.65 13.50
N TYR A 351 19.24 -38.65 14.34
CA TYR A 351 19.62 -39.82 15.14
C TYR A 351 18.81 -39.94 16.44
N LEU A 352 17.92 -38.99 16.76
CA LEU A 352 17.18 -38.97 18.03
C LEU A 352 16.46 -40.29 18.38
N ASN A 353 15.96 -40.99 17.34
CA ASN A 353 15.24 -42.25 17.45
C ASN A 353 16.08 -43.48 17.03
N ASP A 354 17.38 -43.30 16.78
CA ASP A 354 18.29 -44.42 16.51
C ASP A 354 18.39 -45.30 17.78
N PRO A 355 18.25 -46.64 17.67
CA PRO A 355 18.39 -47.53 18.83
C PRO A 355 19.68 -47.31 19.63
N ARG A 356 20.80 -47.02 18.93
CA ARG A 356 22.12 -46.76 19.54
C ARG A 356 22.12 -45.49 20.39
N THR A 357 21.29 -44.51 20.05
CA THR A 357 21.20 -43.24 20.78
C THR A 357 20.68 -43.44 22.20
N LYS A 358 19.69 -44.33 22.39
CA LYS A 358 19.15 -44.61 23.73
C LYS A 358 20.21 -45.28 24.60
N GLU A 359 20.86 -46.32 24.07
CA GLU A 359 21.92 -47.04 24.79
C GLU A 359 23.08 -46.12 25.18
N LEU A 360 23.53 -45.27 24.25
CA LEU A 360 24.61 -44.31 24.50
C LEU A 360 24.22 -43.23 25.53
N ALA A 361 22.98 -42.75 25.48
CA ALA A 361 22.45 -41.77 26.42
C ALA A 361 22.46 -42.32 27.86
N ASP A 362 21.94 -43.54 28.03
CA ASP A 362 21.88 -44.22 29.33
C ASP A 362 23.29 -44.54 29.86
N LEU A 363 24.17 -45.08 28.99
CA LEU A 363 25.54 -45.44 29.37
C LEU A 363 26.39 -44.23 29.81
N LYS A 364 26.21 -43.07 29.17
CA LYS A 364 27.02 -41.87 29.42
C LYS A 364 26.34 -40.85 30.32
N GLY A 365 25.09 -41.06 30.73
CA GLY A 365 24.31 -40.12 31.53
C GLY A 365 24.07 -38.78 30.83
N ILE A 366 23.82 -38.79 29.51
CA ILE A 366 23.59 -37.59 28.68
C ILE A 366 22.19 -37.60 28.07
N THR A 367 21.74 -36.48 27.50
CA THR A 367 20.43 -36.47 26.81
C THR A 367 20.47 -37.28 25.51
N ARG A 368 19.29 -37.74 25.06
CA ARG A 368 19.16 -38.39 23.75
C ARG A 368 19.63 -37.50 22.59
N SER A 369 19.41 -36.18 22.68
CA SER A 369 19.90 -35.24 21.67
C SER A 369 21.43 -35.17 21.65
N GLN A 370 22.10 -35.18 22.81
CA GLN A 370 23.57 -35.25 22.86
C GLN A 370 24.10 -36.56 22.27
N ALA A 371 23.53 -37.69 22.68
CA ALA A 371 23.91 -39.00 22.16
C ALA A 371 23.68 -39.10 20.64
N GLY A 372 22.58 -38.53 20.14
CA GLY A 372 22.29 -38.46 18.70
C GLY A 372 23.32 -37.65 17.93
N ILE A 373 23.72 -36.48 18.44
CA ILE A 373 24.78 -35.66 17.82
C ILE A 373 26.13 -36.37 17.83
N ARG A 374 26.47 -37.10 18.91
CA ARG A 374 27.73 -37.89 18.96
C ARG A 374 27.78 -38.93 17.84
N LEU A 375 26.73 -39.72 17.69
CA LEU A 375 26.65 -40.74 16.63
C LEU A 375 26.65 -40.11 15.25
N ALA A 376 25.94 -38.99 15.08
CA ALA A 376 25.93 -38.25 13.81
C ALA A 376 27.33 -37.75 13.43
N VAL A 377 28.13 -37.26 14.38
CA VAL A 377 29.51 -36.79 14.15
C VAL A 377 30.48 -37.93 13.83
N GLU A 378 30.27 -39.12 14.40
CA GLU A 378 31.09 -40.30 14.06
C GLU A 378 30.92 -40.71 12.59
N GLU A 379 29.72 -40.54 12.03
CA GLU A 379 29.41 -40.90 10.65
C GLU A 379 29.55 -39.73 9.65
N HIS A 380 29.22 -38.50 10.08
CA HIS A 380 29.12 -37.30 9.23
C HIS A 380 29.78 -36.08 9.91
N PRO A 381 31.10 -36.09 10.15
CA PRO A 381 31.77 -35.03 10.91
C PRO A 381 31.74 -33.65 10.22
N ASN A 382 31.53 -33.62 8.89
CA ASN A 382 31.54 -32.40 8.06
C ASN A 382 30.14 -31.93 7.63
N ALA A 383 29.08 -32.55 8.16
CA ALA A 383 27.70 -32.23 7.78
C ALA A 383 27.31 -30.76 8.05
N LEU A 384 26.19 -30.34 7.45
CA LEU A 384 25.45 -29.16 7.91
C LEU A 384 24.60 -29.55 9.13
N PHE A 385 24.82 -28.89 10.28
CA PHE A 385 24.06 -29.19 11.49
C PHE A 385 22.95 -28.15 11.71
N ALA A 386 21.71 -28.61 11.84
CA ALA A 386 20.54 -27.77 12.07
C ALA A 386 19.82 -28.16 13.36
N VAL A 387 19.90 -27.29 14.37
CA VAL A 387 19.29 -27.53 15.68
C VAL A 387 18.15 -26.55 15.92
N GLY A 388 16.94 -27.09 16.04
CA GLY A 388 15.72 -26.29 16.23
C GLY A 388 15.06 -26.42 17.60
N ASN A 389 15.48 -27.36 18.44
CA ASN A 389 14.83 -27.59 19.73
C ASN A 389 15.82 -27.72 20.89
N ALA A 390 16.66 -28.75 20.89
CA ALA A 390 17.43 -29.16 22.05
C ALA A 390 18.72 -28.32 22.23
N PRO A 391 18.83 -27.45 23.26
CA PRO A 391 20.07 -26.71 23.51
C PRO A 391 21.25 -27.64 23.81
N THR A 392 20.98 -28.80 24.42
CA THR A 392 22.01 -29.81 24.71
C THR A 392 22.64 -30.39 23.43
N ALA A 393 21.94 -30.41 22.29
CA ALA A 393 22.52 -30.82 21.01
C ALA A 393 23.62 -29.86 20.55
N ILE A 394 23.39 -28.54 20.67
CA ILE A 394 24.39 -27.53 20.32
C ILE A 394 25.58 -27.57 21.27
N ILE A 395 25.33 -27.69 22.57
CA ILE A 395 26.40 -27.81 23.58
C ILE A 395 27.31 -28.99 23.22
N GLU A 396 26.75 -30.15 22.92
CA GLU A 396 27.52 -31.33 22.53
C GLU A 396 28.28 -31.13 21.22
N LEU A 397 27.64 -30.55 20.20
CA LEU A 397 28.31 -30.24 18.93
C LEU A 397 29.52 -29.32 19.16
N CYS A 398 29.35 -28.26 19.96
CA CYS A 398 30.44 -27.34 20.32
C CYS A 398 31.59 -28.07 21.01
N ASP A 399 31.30 -28.97 21.95
CA ASP A 399 32.31 -29.78 22.64
C ASP A 399 33.07 -30.71 21.69
N LEU A 400 32.37 -31.31 20.73
CA LEU A 400 32.98 -32.19 19.71
C LEU A 400 33.86 -31.40 18.74
N ILE A 401 33.46 -30.19 18.32
CA ILE A 401 34.28 -29.29 17.50
C ILE A 401 35.57 -28.93 18.26
N ARG A 402 35.47 -28.52 19.53
CA ARG A 402 36.65 -28.17 20.34
C ARG A 402 37.63 -29.33 20.54
N ARG A 403 37.12 -30.57 20.54
CA ARG A 403 37.92 -31.79 20.65
C ARG A 403 38.48 -32.27 19.30
N GLY A 404 38.24 -31.53 18.22
CA GLY A 404 38.68 -31.89 16.86
C GLY A 404 37.94 -33.10 16.28
N LYS A 405 36.77 -33.47 16.82
CA LYS A 405 35.98 -34.61 16.36
C LYS A 405 34.96 -34.25 15.28
N ALA A 406 34.54 -32.99 15.22
CA ALA A 406 33.62 -32.47 14.22
C ALA A 406 34.24 -31.28 13.51
N GLN A 407 34.01 -31.16 12.20
CA GLN A 407 34.33 -29.99 11.38
C GLN A 407 33.13 -29.61 10.50
N PRO A 408 32.01 -29.15 11.09
CA PRO A 408 30.81 -28.82 10.34
C PRO A 408 31.07 -27.86 9.19
N THR A 409 30.46 -28.13 8.03
CA THR A 409 30.48 -27.18 6.91
C THR A 409 29.68 -25.90 7.23
N GLY A 410 28.71 -26.01 8.13
CA GLY A 410 27.98 -24.86 8.68
C GLY A 410 27.04 -25.27 9.81
N MET A 411 26.44 -24.28 10.47
CA MET A 411 25.48 -24.49 11.57
C MET A 411 24.26 -23.58 11.47
N VAL A 412 23.07 -24.15 11.64
CA VAL A 412 21.82 -23.44 11.93
C VAL A 412 21.47 -23.67 13.39
N VAL A 413 21.48 -22.60 14.18
CA VAL A 413 21.39 -22.63 15.64
C VAL A 413 20.13 -21.88 16.10
N ALA A 414 19.00 -22.59 16.14
CA ALA A 414 17.72 -22.03 16.56
C ALA A 414 17.01 -22.85 17.65
N PRO A 415 17.69 -23.36 18.70
CA PRO A 415 16.99 -24.02 19.81
C PRO A 415 16.08 -23.02 20.53
N VAL A 416 14.95 -23.52 21.05
CA VAL A 416 13.91 -22.74 21.73
C VAL A 416 13.73 -23.23 23.16
N GLY A 417 13.40 -22.31 24.06
CA GLY A 417 13.06 -22.64 25.45
C GLY A 417 13.72 -21.72 26.47
N PHE A 418 13.66 -22.14 27.73
CA PHE A 418 13.97 -21.28 28.88
C PHE A 418 15.23 -21.67 29.65
N VAL A 419 15.75 -22.88 29.45
CA VAL A 419 16.90 -23.43 30.19
C VAL A 419 18.04 -23.73 29.21
N GLN A 420 19.24 -23.16 29.44
CA GLN A 420 20.46 -23.36 28.65
C GLN A 420 20.41 -22.96 27.16
N VAL A 421 19.32 -22.33 26.71
CA VAL A 421 19.13 -21.97 25.29
C VAL A 421 20.04 -20.83 24.86
N ARG A 422 20.12 -19.75 25.64
CA ARG A 422 20.96 -18.59 25.30
C ARG A 422 22.44 -18.98 25.35
N GLU A 423 22.81 -19.72 26.39
CA GLU A 423 24.15 -20.21 26.64
C GLU A 423 24.62 -21.11 25.48
N SER A 424 23.79 -22.04 25.02
CA SER A 424 24.12 -22.90 23.87
C SER A 424 24.40 -22.09 22.59
N LYS A 425 23.62 -21.03 22.33
CA LYS A 425 23.83 -20.14 21.18
C LYS A 425 25.12 -19.34 21.30
N TYR A 426 25.46 -18.87 22.50
CA TYR A 426 26.72 -18.19 22.75
C TYR A 426 27.92 -19.12 22.57
N MET A 427 27.80 -20.39 22.97
CA MET A 427 28.84 -21.39 22.71
C MET A 427 29.07 -21.58 21.20
N ALA A 428 28.02 -21.66 20.40
CA ALA A 428 28.16 -21.77 18.94
C ALA A 428 28.81 -20.54 18.30
N LYS A 429 28.60 -19.33 18.85
CA LYS A 429 29.16 -18.08 18.32
C LYS A 429 30.69 -18.03 18.32
N VAL A 430 31.36 -18.78 19.19
CA VAL A 430 32.83 -18.65 19.35
C VAL A 430 33.63 -19.19 18.18
N PHE A 431 33.04 -20.06 17.34
CA PHE A 431 33.72 -20.69 16.21
C PHE A 431 33.70 -19.77 14.99
N LYS A 432 34.80 -19.06 14.73
CA LYS A 432 34.90 -18.09 13.63
C LYS A 432 35.01 -18.73 12.25
N ASP A 433 35.58 -19.94 12.19
CA ASP A 433 35.87 -20.62 10.92
C ASP A 433 34.71 -21.50 10.43
N ILE A 434 33.60 -21.56 11.18
CA ILE A 434 32.41 -22.31 10.83
C ILE A 434 31.27 -21.32 10.57
N PRO A 435 30.82 -21.18 9.30
CA PRO A 435 29.69 -20.33 8.94
C PRO A 435 28.44 -20.73 9.73
N LYS A 436 27.77 -19.74 10.35
CA LYS A 436 26.56 -20.04 11.14
C LYS A 436 25.47 -18.98 11.05
N ILE A 437 24.24 -19.46 11.21
CA ILE A 437 23.04 -18.66 11.39
C ILE A 437 22.48 -18.99 12.77
N ILE A 438 22.15 -17.97 13.56
CA ILE A 438 21.73 -18.10 14.95
C ILE A 438 20.50 -17.24 15.17
N VAL A 439 19.46 -17.80 15.76
CA VAL A 439 18.32 -17.02 16.27
C VAL A 439 18.63 -16.68 17.72
N GLU A 440 18.96 -15.44 18.03
CA GLU A 440 19.39 -15.03 19.37
C GLU A 440 18.29 -15.14 20.44
N GLY A 441 18.70 -15.00 21.71
CA GLY A 441 17.78 -15.05 22.84
C GLY A 441 17.19 -16.45 23.06
N ARG A 442 15.93 -16.49 23.51
CA ARG A 442 15.18 -17.73 23.84
C ARG A 442 14.29 -18.24 22.71
N LYS A 443 14.01 -17.39 21.72
CA LYS A 443 13.20 -17.74 20.55
C LYS A 443 13.98 -18.68 19.63
N GLY A 444 13.25 -19.44 18.84
CA GLY A 444 13.78 -20.51 18.00
C GLY A 444 12.64 -21.44 17.62
N GLY A 445 12.96 -22.64 17.19
CA GLY A 445 11.96 -23.66 16.92
C GLY A 445 12.34 -24.54 15.76
N SER A 446 11.70 -25.71 15.69
CA SER A 446 11.95 -26.66 14.61
C SER A 446 11.54 -26.11 13.24
N ASN A 447 10.45 -25.36 13.18
CA ASN A 447 10.00 -24.66 11.97
C ASN A 447 11.04 -23.65 11.50
N LEU A 448 11.58 -22.84 12.42
CA LEU A 448 12.55 -21.80 12.09
C LEU A 448 13.90 -22.39 11.64
N ALA A 449 14.38 -23.44 12.32
CA ALA A 449 15.58 -24.15 11.89
C ALA A 449 15.42 -24.77 10.49
N ALA A 450 14.29 -25.43 10.23
CA ALA A 450 14.01 -26.00 8.91
C ALA A 450 13.90 -24.92 7.83
N THR A 451 13.22 -23.81 8.12
CA THR A 451 13.12 -22.65 7.24
C THR A 451 14.47 -22.04 6.89
N LEU A 452 15.38 -21.91 7.86
CA LEU A 452 16.72 -21.38 7.64
C LEU A 452 17.59 -22.33 6.81
N VAL A 453 17.42 -23.65 6.99
CA VAL A 453 18.02 -24.62 6.06
C VAL A 453 17.44 -24.43 4.67
N ASN A 454 16.12 -24.33 4.53
CA ASN A 454 15.49 -24.10 3.23
C ASN A 454 15.98 -22.80 2.57
N SER A 455 16.16 -21.70 3.32
CA SER A 455 16.68 -20.44 2.76
C SER A 455 18.12 -20.59 2.25
N ILE A 456 18.96 -21.36 2.93
CA ILE A 456 20.31 -21.67 2.43
C ILE A 456 20.20 -22.41 1.09
N LEU A 457 19.38 -23.46 1.04
CA LEU A 457 19.29 -24.35 -0.13
C LEU A 457 18.60 -23.71 -1.35
N THR A 458 17.93 -22.57 -1.16
CA THR A 458 17.28 -21.79 -2.23
C THR A 458 17.89 -20.39 -2.40
N LEU A 459 19.17 -20.20 -2.10
CA LEU A 459 19.79 -18.87 -2.20
C LEU A 459 19.76 -18.31 -3.63
N ASP A 460 19.77 -19.15 -4.66
CA ASP A 460 19.63 -18.73 -6.06
C ASP A 460 18.27 -18.10 -6.41
N ASP A 461 17.29 -18.16 -5.50
CA ASP A 461 16.01 -17.44 -5.61
C ASP A 461 16.07 -15.99 -5.07
N ALA A 462 17.12 -15.65 -4.33
CA ALA A 462 17.14 -14.43 -3.53
C ALA A 462 17.13 -13.16 -4.38
N GLU A 463 17.89 -13.11 -5.48
CA GLU A 463 17.99 -11.94 -6.36
C GLU A 463 16.63 -11.56 -6.97
N ALA A 464 15.84 -12.56 -7.35
CA ALA A 464 14.53 -12.37 -7.95
C ALA A 464 13.40 -12.26 -6.91
N LEU A 465 13.70 -12.42 -5.61
CA LEU A 465 12.70 -12.61 -4.54
C LEU A 465 11.61 -13.61 -4.93
N ARG A 466 12.00 -14.73 -5.56
CA ARG A 466 11.07 -15.70 -6.17
C ARG A 466 11.07 -17.04 -5.44
N PRO A 467 10.58 -17.12 -4.19
CA PRO A 467 10.60 -18.37 -3.44
C PRO A 467 9.71 -19.45 -4.08
N GLY A 468 9.92 -20.69 -3.65
CA GLY A 468 8.90 -21.73 -3.79
C GLY A 468 8.84 -22.44 -5.14
N ARG A 469 9.95 -22.53 -5.88
CA ARG A 469 10.03 -23.36 -7.11
C ARG A 469 9.64 -24.82 -6.87
N ASP A 470 9.92 -25.32 -5.67
CA ASP A 470 9.74 -26.72 -5.27
C ASP A 470 8.44 -26.95 -4.44
N VAL A 471 7.41 -26.10 -4.61
CA VAL A 471 6.10 -26.16 -3.91
C VAL A 471 5.01 -26.83 -4.75
#